data_AF-A0A195FY67-F1
#
_entry.id   AF-A0A195FY67-F1
#
_cell.length_a   1.000
_cell.length_b   1.000
_cell.length_c   1.000
_cell.angle_alpha   90.00
_cell.angle_beta   90.00
_cell.angle_gamma   90.00
#
_symmetry.space_group_name_H-M   'P 1'
#
loop_
_entity.id
_entity.type
_entity.pdbx_description
1 polymer ?
#
loop_
_entity_poly.entity_id
_entity_poly.type
_entity_poly.pdbx_seq_one_letter_code
_entity_poly.pdbx_strand_id
1 'polypeptide(L)'
;MLIDPRTQEWFLVSSPGPVLTIIATYIYFCISAGPRYMKDKKPYDLRNTLIIYNFIQVLVSVYLVYEGLMAGWLYEYNFICQPVDYSYKPSSVRMANGVYLYFMCKLIELLDTVFFVLRKKDQQITFLHLYHHSLMPICAWIGVKFVAGGHPTLLGVINSFVHVFMYTYYMLAAFGPYMQKYLWWKKYLTILQIVQFIIIFFHNFQMQFTSCNFPKSLSFLLMINAGLFTYMFGSFYVNNYLISKVGRVSKTNDAINGSVSVNGNAIFNKKYDKSN
;
A
#
# COMPACT_ATOMS: atom_id res chain seq x y z
N MET A 1 -19.16 17.79 -9.84
CA MET A 1 -17.76 18.05 -10.25
C MET A 1 -17.76 18.19 -11.75
N LEU A 2 -17.17 19.26 -12.28
CA LEU A 2 -16.95 19.41 -13.72
C LEU A 2 -15.75 18.57 -14.13
N ILE A 3 -15.75 18.04 -15.35
CA ILE A 3 -14.61 17.29 -15.90
C ILE A 3 -13.46 18.27 -16.13
N ASP A 4 -12.24 17.86 -15.77
CA ASP A 4 -11.05 18.67 -16.04
C ASP A 4 -10.76 18.71 -17.56
N PRO A 5 -10.87 19.88 -18.21
CA PRO A 5 -10.73 19.96 -19.66
C PRO A 5 -9.31 19.62 -20.14
N ARG A 6 -8.31 19.66 -19.25
CA ARG A 6 -6.89 19.46 -19.59
C ARG A 6 -6.54 17.99 -19.74
N THR A 7 -7.20 17.11 -18.98
CA THR A 7 -6.86 15.69 -18.87
C THR A 7 -7.87 14.78 -19.55
N GLN A 8 -8.99 15.32 -20.03
CA GLN A 8 -10.14 14.54 -20.51
C GLN A 8 -9.81 13.56 -21.65
N GLU A 9 -8.89 13.92 -22.54
CA GLU A 9 -8.45 13.11 -23.69
C GLU A 9 -7.21 12.25 -23.40
N TRP A 10 -6.70 12.27 -22.16
CA TRP A 10 -5.53 11.48 -21.83
C TRP A 10 -5.86 9.98 -21.79
N PHE A 11 -4.85 9.17 -22.12
CA PHE A 11 -5.00 7.73 -22.21
C PHE A 11 -5.56 7.14 -20.89
N LEU A 12 -6.65 6.37 -21.00
CA LEU A 12 -7.43 5.77 -19.90
C LEU A 12 -8.22 6.77 -19.01
N VAL A 13 -8.26 8.06 -19.33
CA VAL A 13 -8.99 9.08 -18.57
C VAL A 13 -10.35 9.41 -19.19
N SER A 14 -10.55 9.12 -20.48
CA SER A 14 -11.80 9.44 -21.20
C SER A 14 -13.05 8.84 -20.55
N SER A 15 -13.00 7.58 -20.14
CA SER A 15 -14.11 6.86 -19.50
C SER A 15 -13.63 5.97 -18.35
N PRO A 16 -14.50 5.66 -17.36
CA PRO A 16 -14.15 4.74 -16.28
C PRO A 16 -14.09 3.28 -16.73
N GLY A 17 -14.73 2.94 -17.85
CA GLY A 17 -14.87 1.57 -18.36
C GLY A 17 -13.55 0.80 -18.42
N PRO A 18 -12.52 1.30 -19.13
CA PRO A 18 -11.22 0.64 -19.22
C PRO A 18 -10.58 0.36 -17.85
N VAL A 19 -10.61 1.33 -16.93
CA VAL A 19 -10.03 1.17 -15.59
C VAL A 19 -10.78 0.12 -14.78
N LEU A 20 -12.12 0.15 -14.81
CA LEU A 20 -12.95 -0.85 -14.14
C LEU A 20 -12.72 -2.24 -14.71
N THR A 21 -12.57 -2.38 -16.03
CA THR A 21 -12.22 -3.65 -16.68
C THR A 21 -10.86 -4.15 -16.22
N ILE A 22 -9.83 -3.29 -16.21
CA ILE A 22 -8.49 -3.66 -15.72
C ILE A 22 -8.55 -4.18 -14.28
N ILE A 23 -9.26 -3.49 -13.39
CA ILE A 23 -9.38 -3.89 -11.98
C ILE A 23 -10.18 -5.18 -11.83
N ALA A 24 -11.28 -5.34 -12.56
CA ALA A 24 -12.08 -6.57 -12.53
C ALA A 24 -11.26 -7.78 -13.01
N THR A 25 -10.54 -7.64 -14.12
CA THR A 25 -9.64 -8.67 -14.64
C THR A 25 -8.49 -8.95 -13.66
N TYR A 26 -7.93 -7.91 -13.04
CA TYR A 26 -6.90 -8.05 -12.02
C TYR A 26 -7.38 -8.85 -10.80
N ILE A 27 -8.55 -8.52 -10.24
CA ILE A 27 -9.15 -9.25 -9.11
C ILE A 27 -9.42 -10.71 -9.49
N TYR A 28 -10.02 -10.93 -10.66
CA TYR A 28 -10.30 -12.28 -11.17
C TYR A 28 -9.01 -13.09 -11.33
N PHE A 29 -7.95 -12.49 -11.87
CA PHE A 29 -6.65 -13.12 -12.00
C PHE A 29 -6.05 -13.46 -10.63
N CYS A 30 -6.04 -12.51 -9.69
CA CYS A 30 -5.35 -12.69 -8.41
C CYS A 30 -6.03 -13.72 -7.50
N ILE A 31 -7.37 -13.76 -7.48
CA ILE A 31 -8.12 -14.66 -6.60
C ILE A 31 -8.36 -16.04 -7.25
N SER A 32 -8.58 -16.08 -8.56
CA SER A 32 -9.12 -17.28 -9.21
C SER A 32 -8.20 -17.83 -10.31
N ALA A 33 -8.03 -17.11 -11.41
CA ALA A 33 -7.37 -17.68 -12.59
C ALA A 33 -5.88 -17.95 -12.38
N GLY A 34 -5.16 -17.03 -11.74
CA GLY A 34 -3.73 -17.13 -11.48
C GLY A 34 -3.38 -18.28 -10.50
N PRO A 35 -4.02 -18.37 -9.32
CA PRO A 35 -3.81 -19.51 -8.41
C PRO A 35 -4.15 -20.86 -9.05
N ARG A 36 -5.24 -20.94 -9.85
CA ARG A 36 -5.59 -22.16 -10.61
C ARG A 36 -4.52 -22.53 -11.62
N TYR A 37 -4.02 -21.55 -12.39
CA TYR A 37 -2.95 -21.75 -13.37
C TYR A 37 -1.64 -22.20 -12.71
N MET A 38 -1.33 -21.68 -11.53
CA MET A 38 -0.11 -22.00 -10.79
C MET A 38 -0.20 -23.30 -9.97
N LYS A 39 -1.37 -23.92 -9.85
CA LYS A 39 -1.60 -25.10 -9.00
C LYS A 39 -0.56 -26.20 -9.24
N ASP A 40 -0.40 -26.60 -10.49
CA ASP A 40 0.48 -27.71 -10.90
C ASP A 40 1.87 -27.25 -11.37
N LYS A 41 2.20 -25.95 -11.18
CA LYS A 41 3.48 -25.36 -11.55
C LYS A 41 4.35 -25.07 -10.33
N LYS A 42 5.67 -25.13 -10.53
CA LYS A 42 6.64 -24.64 -9.56
C LYS A 42 6.59 -23.09 -9.52
N PRO A 43 6.88 -22.45 -8.38
CA PRO A 43 6.99 -20.99 -8.29
C PRO A 43 7.99 -20.46 -9.31
N TYR A 44 7.63 -19.40 -10.04
CA TYR A 44 8.56 -18.80 -11.00
C TYR A 44 9.69 -18.05 -10.29
N ASP A 45 10.91 -18.17 -10.81
CA ASP A 45 12.03 -17.33 -10.38
C ASP A 45 12.01 -16.01 -11.15
N LEU A 46 11.40 -15.01 -10.52
CA LEU A 46 11.27 -13.66 -11.06
C LEU A 46 12.23 -12.68 -10.38
N ARG A 47 13.35 -13.16 -9.83
CA ARG A 47 14.26 -12.32 -9.03
C ARG A 47 14.74 -11.08 -9.78
N ASN A 48 15.31 -11.25 -10.98
CA ASN A 48 15.84 -10.13 -11.76
C ASN A 48 14.72 -9.18 -12.21
N THR A 49 13.58 -9.73 -12.62
CA THR A 49 12.38 -8.97 -12.96
C THR A 49 11.93 -8.09 -11.81
N LEU A 50 11.88 -8.63 -10.58
CA LEU A 50 11.53 -7.88 -9.39
C LEU A 50 12.55 -6.80 -9.06
N ILE A 51 13.84 -7.06 -9.20
CA ILE A 51 14.88 -6.05 -8.94
C ILE A 51 14.68 -4.86 -9.90
N ILE A 52 14.57 -5.12 -11.20
CA ILE A 52 14.37 -4.09 -12.22
C ILE A 52 13.06 -3.34 -12.00
N TYR A 53 11.97 -4.07 -11.77
CA TYR A 53 10.65 -3.50 -11.52
C TYR A 53 10.65 -2.57 -10.30
N ASN A 54 11.17 -3.04 -9.15
CA ASN A 54 11.21 -2.22 -7.94
C ASN A 54 12.16 -1.02 -8.10
N PHE A 55 13.26 -1.17 -8.84
CA PHE A 55 14.16 -0.05 -9.15
C PHE A 55 13.46 1.04 -9.98
N ILE A 56 12.72 0.64 -11.03
CA ILE A 56 11.91 1.58 -11.82
C ILE A 56 10.86 2.27 -10.95
N GLN A 57 10.17 1.52 -10.09
CA GLN A 57 9.19 2.08 -9.15
C GLN A 57 9.82 3.13 -8.21
N VAL A 58 11.05 2.89 -7.72
CA VAL A 58 11.79 3.87 -6.92
C VAL A 58 12.05 5.14 -7.73
N LEU A 59 12.57 5.03 -8.96
CA LEU A 59 12.86 6.20 -9.80
C LEU A 59 11.61 7.02 -10.10
N VAL A 60 10.52 6.35 -10.48
CA VAL A 60 9.25 7.03 -10.77
C VAL A 60 8.66 7.67 -9.51
N SER A 61 8.78 7.03 -8.35
CA SER A 61 8.33 7.59 -7.08
C SER A 61 9.14 8.84 -6.69
N VAL A 62 10.47 8.83 -6.88
CA VAL A 62 11.33 10.02 -6.66
C VAL A 62 10.93 11.14 -7.61
N TYR A 63 10.70 10.82 -8.89
CA TYR A 63 10.27 11.79 -9.88
C TYR A 63 8.91 12.41 -9.53
N LEU A 64 7.93 11.62 -9.06
CA LEU A 64 6.63 12.13 -8.62
C LEU A 64 6.73 13.04 -7.40
N VAL A 65 7.62 12.74 -6.45
CA VAL A 65 7.89 13.64 -5.31
C VAL A 65 8.46 14.96 -5.82
N TYR A 66 9.46 14.91 -6.68
CA TYR A 66 10.06 16.11 -7.27
C TYR A 66 9.04 16.96 -8.04
N GLU A 67 8.27 16.34 -8.93
CA GLU A 67 7.23 17.01 -9.71
C GLU A 67 6.15 17.62 -8.81
N GLY A 68 5.67 16.89 -7.81
CA GLY A 68 4.66 17.40 -6.89
C GLY A 68 5.15 18.59 -6.05
N LEU A 69 6.39 18.56 -5.59
CA LEU A 69 7.01 19.66 -4.86
C LEU A 69 7.20 20.89 -5.77
N MET A 70 7.80 20.70 -6.94
CA MET A 70 8.11 21.80 -7.87
C MET A 70 6.87 22.37 -8.56
N ALA A 71 5.80 21.59 -8.72
CA ALA A 71 4.56 22.06 -9.34
C ALA A 71 3.69 22.92 -8.42
N GLY A 72 3.95 22.92 -7.11
CA GLY A 72 3.19 23.79 -6.20
C GLY A 72 3.59 23.69 -4.73
N TRP A 73 3.75 22.48 -4.18
CA TRP A 73 3.87 22.28 -2.73
C TRP A 73 5.08 22.93 -2.07
N LEU A 74 6.13 23.27 -2.84
CA LEU A 74 7.32 23.91 -2.31
C LEU A 74 7.30 25.45 -2.40
N TYR A 75 6.48 26.03 -3.29
CA TYR A 75 6.55 27.48 -3.58
C TYR A 75 5.19 28.19 -3.62
N GLU A 76 4.13 27.55 -4.14
CA GLU A 76 2.87 28.22 -4.49
C GLU A 76 1.67 27.77 -3.64
N TYR A 77 1.66 26.52 -3.17
CA TYR A 77 0.47 25.92 -2.57
C TYR A 77 0.36 26.22 -1.07
N ASN A 78 -0.88 26.43 -0.62
CA ASN A 78 -1.20 26.61 0.78
C ASN A 78 -1.61 25.28 1.43
N PHE A 79 -0.93 24.91 2.52
CA PHE A 79 -1.19 23.67 3.27
C PHE A 79 -2.54 23.62 4.00
N ILE A 80 -3.23 24.75 4.15
CA ILE A 80 -4.54 24.84 4.81
C ILE A 80 -5.66 24.68 3.77
N CYS A 81 -5.63 25.47 2.70
CA CYS A 81 -6.63 25.44 1.64
C CYS A 81 -5.99 25.69 0.29
N GLN A 82 -5.99 24.66 -0.55
CA GLN A 82 -5.55 24.78 -1.94
C GLN A 82 -6.68 24.37 -2.91
N PRO A 83 -7.31 25.34 -3.61
CA PRO A 83 -8.27 25.02 -4.66
C PRO A 83 -7.56 24.41 -5.88
N VAL A 84 -8.34 23.78 -6.75
CA VAL A 84 -7.83 23.26 -8.03
C VAL A 84 -7.78 24.43 -9.02
N ASP A 85 -6.61 24.72 -9.56
CA ASP A 85 -6.47 25.59 -10.73
C ASP A 85 -6.71 24.73 -11.98
N TYR A 86 -7.71 25.10 -12.80
CA TYR A 86 -8.04 24.43 -14.08
C TYR A 86 -7.45 25.14 -15.30
N SER A 87 -6.65 26.20 -15.08
CA SER A 87 -6.00 26.92 -16.17
C SER A 87 -4.86 26.10 -16.80
N TYR A 88 -4.43 26.55 -17.98
CA TYR A 88 -3.29 25.99 -18.72
C TYR A 88 -1.96 26.63 -18.33
N LYS A 89 -1.86 27.22 -17.13
CA LYS A 89 -0.58 27.73 -16.61
C LYS A 89 0.45 26.60 -16.51
N PRO A 90 1.75 26.87 -16.74
CA PRO A 90 2.79 25.84 -16.70
C PRO A 90 2.81 25.04 -15.38
N SER A 91 2.69 25.68 -14.21
CA SER A 91 2.65 24.99 -12.91
C SER A 91 1.42 24.09 -12.78
N SER A 92 0.27 24.58 -13.23
CA SER A 92 -0.99 23.85 -13.16
C SER A 92 -1.05 22.63 -14.08
N VAL A 93 -0.51 22.75 -15.30
CA VAL A 93 -0.40 21.62 -16.25
C VAL A 93 0.64 20.62 -15.76
N ARG A 94 1.76 21.10 -15.17
CA ARG A 94 2.77 20.25 -14.55
C ARG A 94 2.17 19.41 -13.41
N MET A 95 1.35 20.03 -12.54
CA MET A 95 0.65 19.30 -11.49
C MET A 95 -0.31 18.24 -12.09
N ALA A 96 -1.10 18.60 -13.10
CA ALA A 96 -2.01 17.67 -13.75
C ALA A 96 -1.26 16.45 -14.34
N ASN A 97 -0.13 16.68 -15.01
CA ASN A 97 0.76 15.63 -15.51
C ASN A 97 1.27 14.74 -14.37
N GLY A 98 1.64 15.31 -13.23
CA GLY A 98 2.04 14.57 -12.03
C GLY A 98 0.92 13.68 -11.48
N VAL A 99 -0.32 14.18 -11.41
CA VAL A 99 -1.49 13.40 -10.98
C VAL A 99 -1.78 12.26 -11.95
N TYR A 100 -1.65 12.50 -13.26
CA TYR A 100 -1.81 11.46 -14.28
C TYR A 100 -0.73 10.38 -14.17
N LEU A 101 0.53 10.78 -14.02
CA LEU A 101 1.63 9.84 -13.85
C LEU A 101 1.43 9.01 -12.57
N TYR A 102 0.96 9.62 -11.48
CA TYR A 102 0.59 8.90 -10.26
C TYR A 102 -0.51 7.88 -10.50
N PHE A 103 -1.56 8.23 -11.26
CA PHE A 103 -2.60 7.29 -11.68
C PHE A 103 -2.03 6.11 -12.48
N MET A 104 -1.16 6.37 -13.46
CA MET A 104 -0.50 5.33 -14.24
C MET A 104 0.37 4.42 -13.36
N CYS A 105 1.06 4.99 -12.36
CA CYS A 105 1.80 4.20 -11.37
C CYS A 105 0.86 3.24 -10.63
N LYS A 106 -0.30 3.69 -10.16
CA LYS A 106 -1.25 2.81 -9.45
C LYS A 106 -1.75 1.64 -10.29
N LEU A 107 -1.86 1.81 -11.61
CA LEU A 107 -2.14 0.69 -12.51
C LEU A 107 -0.95 -0.27 -12.63
N ILE A 108 0.27 0.23 -12.71
CA ILE A 108 1.49 -0.60 -12.78
C ILE A 108 1.69 -1.36 -11.46
N GLU A 109 1.39 -0.74 -10.31
CA GLU A 109 1.48 -1.36 -8.97
C GLU A 109 0.58 -2.61 -8.82
N LEU A 110 -0.42 -2.79 -9.67
CA LEU A 110 -1.21 -4.04 -9.73
C LEU A 110 -0.33 -5.26 -10.03
N LEU A 111 0.81 -5.07 -10.69
CA LEU A 111 1.77 -6.13 -10.97
C LEU A 111 2.39 -6.72 -9.69
N ASP A 112 2.41 -5.99 -8.57
CA ASP A 112 2.91 -6.49 -7.28
C ASP A 112 2.21 -7.80 -6.89
N THR A 113 0.88 -7.79 -6.97
CA THR A 113 0.05 -8.96 -6.65
C THR A 113 0.18 -10.06 -7.70
N VAL A 114 0.30 -9.69 -8.98
CA VAL A 114 0.57 -10.64 -10.06
C VAL A 114 1.86 -11.40 -9.77
N PHE A 115 2.93 -10.72 -9.35
CA PHE A 115 4.17 -11.36 -8.95
C PHE A 115 4.01 -12.25 -7.72
N PHE A 116 3.18 -11.88 -6.74
CA PHE A 116 2.89 -12.76 -5.59
C PHE A 116 2.23 -14.07 -6.01
N VAL A 117 1.24 -14.01 -6.91
CA VAL A 117 0.56 -15.19 -7.45
C VAL A 117 1.52 -16.08 -8.21
N LEU A 118 2.30 -15.51 -9.14
CA LEU A 118 3.28 -16.23 -9.96
C LEU A 118 4.42 -16.86 -9.13
N ARG A 119 4.69 -16.34 -7.93
CA ARG A 119 5.68 -16.88 -7.00
C ARG A 119 5.08 -17.75 -5.90
N LYS A 120 3.77 -18.05 -5.96
CA LYS A 120 3.01 -18.79 -4.92
C LYS A 120 3.24 -18.22 -3.52
N LYS A 121 3.16 -16.89 -3.40
CA LYS A 121 3.31 -16.14 -2.15
C LYS A 121 1.95 -15.68 -1.63
N ASP A 122 1.01 -16.61 -1.53
CA ASP A 122 -0.39 -16.34 -1.19
C ASP A 122 -0.56 -15.63 0.17
N GLN A 123 0.36 -15.88 1.11
CA GLN A 123 0.41 -15.17 2.40
C GLN A 123 0.59 -13.65 2.27
N GLN A 124 1.13 -13.15 1.15
CA GLN A 124 1.28 -11.72 0.88
C GLN A 124 -0.01 -11.09 0.30
N ILE A 125 -0.91 -11.90 -0.27
CA ILE A 125 -2.19 -11.46 -0.84
C ILE A 125 -3.22 -11.36 0.28
N THR A 126 -3.02 -10.38 1.17
CA THR A 126 -3.94 -10.11 2.27
C THR A 126 -5.15 -9.29 1.80
N PHE A 127 -6.24 -9.30 2.58
CA PHE A 127 -7.39 -8.42 2.33
C PHE A 127 -6.96 -6.95 2.24
N LEU A 128 -6.06 -6.50 3.12
CA LEU A 128 -5.50 -5.14 3.09
C LEU A 128 -4.83 -4.84 1.74
N HIS A 129 -3.95 -5.73 1.29
CA HIS A 129 -3.24 -5.57 0.03
C HIS A 129 -4.21 -5.48 -1.15
N LEU A 130 -5.14 -6.44 -1.25
CA LEU A 130 -6.06 -6.49 -2.37
C LEU A 130 -7.06 -5.33 -2.37
N TYR A 131 -7.57 -4.94 -1.20
CA TYR A 131 -8.44 -3.77 -1.03
C TYR A 131 -7.74 -2.49 -1.47
N HIS A 132 -6.52 -2.26 -0.98
CA HIS A 132 -5.70 -1.10 -1.35
C HIS A 132 -5.44 -1.03 -2.85
N HIS A 133 -4.88 -2.10 -3.44
CA HIS A 133 -4.53 -2.12 -4.87
C HIS A 133 -5.76 -2.06 -5.80
N SER A 134 -6.95 -2.44 -5.33
CA SER A 134 -8.18 -2.29 -6.12
C SER A 134 -8.77 -0.88 -6.02
N LEU A 135 -8.73 -0.27 -4.83
CA LEU A 135 -9.35 1.04 -4.58
C LEU A 135 -8.48 2.21 -5.08
N MET A 136 -7.17 2.15 -4.87
CA MET A 136 -6.26 3.27 -5.16
C MET A 136 -6.26 3.70 -6.64
N PRO A 137 -6.27 2.79 -7.65
CA PRO A 137 -6.39 3.18 -9.04
C PRO A 137 -7.73 3.87 -9.36
N ILE A 138 -8.83 3.46 -8.73
CA ILE A 138 -10.16 4.11 -8.89
C ILE A 138 -10.11 5.52 -8.34
N CYS A 139 -9.59 5.70 -7.11
CA CYS A 139 -9.44 7.01 -6.50
C CYS A 139 -8.52 7.92 -7.32
N ALA A 140 -7.41 7.38 -7.84
CA ALA A 140 -6.48 8.13 -8.69
C ALA A 140 -7.11 8.51 -10.04
N TRP A 141 -7.95 7.64 -10.62
CA TRP A 141 -8.71 7.95 -11.84
C TRP A 141 -9.72 9.09 -11.61
N ILE A 142 -10.47 9.06 -10.51
CA ILE A 142 -11.35 10.16 -10.11
C ILE A 142 -10.53 11.45 -9.92
N GLY A 143 -9.36 11.33 -9.31
CA GLY A 143 -8.42 12.42 -9.10
C GLY A 143 -8.03 13.10 -10.42
N VAL A 144 -7.50 12.34 -11.38
CA VAL A 144 -7.07 12.90 -12.68
C VAL A 144 -8.23 13.39 -13.54
N LYS A 145 -9.42 12.77 -13.45
CA LYS A 145 -10.58 13.14 -14.28
C LYS A 145 -11.26 14.43 -13.83
N PHE A 146 -11.32 14.67 -12.52
CA PHE A 146 -12.13 15.75 -11.96
C PHE A 146 -11.33 16.80 -11.19
N VAL A 147 -10.19 16.44 -10.60
CA VAL A 147 -9.44 17.31 -9.68
C VAL A 147 -7.92 17.10 -9.83
N ALA A 148 -7.39 17.29 -11.05
CA ALA A 148 -5.97 17.09 -11.35
C ALA A 148 -5.08 18.22 -10.79
N GLY A 149 -5.17 18.47 -9.49
CA GLY A 149 -4.50 19.56 -8.79
C GLY A 149 -5.08 19.82 -7.39
N GLY A 150 -4.55 20.83 -6.73
CA GLY A 150 -5.08 21.33 -5.45
C GLY A 150 -4.80 20.45 -4.24
N HIS A 151 -5.60 20.64 -3.19
CA HIS A 151 -5.48 20.02 -1.86
C HIS A 151 -5.18 18.51 -1.85
N PRO A 152 -5.88 17.64 -2.61
CA PRO A 152 -5.68 16.20 -2.52
C PRO A 152 -4.33 15.74 -3.07
N THR A 153 -3.62 16.57 -3.84
CA THR A 153 -2.33 16.18 -4.44
C THR A 153 -1.22 15.96 -3.41
N LEU A 154 -1.31 16.57 -2.20
CA LEU A 154 -0.35 16.31 -1.13
C LEU A 154 -0.32 14.83 -0.73
N LEU A 155 -1.47 14.17 -0.78
CA LEU A 155 -1.57 12.72 -0.56
C LEU A 155 -0.67 11.97 -1.55
N GLY A 156 -0.72 12.34 -2.83
CA GLY A 156 0.10 11.74 -3.88
C GLY A 156 1.60 11.94 -3.64
N VAL A 157 2.00 13.15 -3.20
CA VAL A 157 3.40 13.47 -2.88
C VAL A 157 3.90 12.64 -1.70
N ILE A 158 3.16 12.65 -0.58
CA ILE A 158 3.53 11.89 0.63
C ILE A 158 3.54 10.39 0.33
N ASN A 159 2.54 9.88 -0.41
CA ASN A 159 2.50 8.46 -0.77
C ASN A 159 3.69 8.07 -1.66
N SER A 160 4.02 8.89 -2.65
CA SER A 160 5.18 8.63 -3.52
C SER A 160 6.48 8.64 -2.72
N PHE A 161 6.61 9.55 -1.74
CA PHE A 161 7.77 9.58 -0.83
C PHE A 161 7.90 8.29 -0.02
N VAL A 162 6.80 7.79 0.56
CA VAL A 162 6.83 6.51 1.28
C VAL A 162 7.08 5.33 0.32
N HIS A 163 6.58 5.39 -0.91
CA HIS A 163 6.83 4.38 -1.95
C HIS A 163 8.30 4.29 -2.34
N VAL A 164 9.06 5.39 -2.31
CA VAL A 164 10.53 5.34 -2.46
C VAL A 164 11.14 4.37 -1.45
N PHE A 165 10.80 4.48 -0.17
CA PHE A 165 11.33 3.59 0.86
C PHE A 165 10.77 2.16 0.76
N MET A 166 9.48 2.01 0.48
CA MET A 166 8.84 0.71 0.35
C MET A 166 9.43 -0.11 -0.82
N TYR A 167 9.53 0.48 -2.00
CA TYR A 167 10.07 -0.21 -3.17
C TYR A 167 11.58 -0.42 -3.06
N THR A 168 12.31 0.49 -2.41
CA THR A 168 13.72 0.23 -2.07
C THR A 168 13.84 -1.01 -1.18
N TYR A 169 12.99 -1.15 -0.17
CA TYR A 169 12.96 -2.35 0.68
C TYR A 169 12.64 -3.62 -0.13
N TYR A 170 11.64 -3.59 -1.02
CA TYR A 170 11.29 -4.74 -1.85
C TYR A 170 12.40 -5.10 -2.85
N MET A 171 13.06 -4.12 -3.44
CA MET A 171 14.24 -4.31 -4.28
C MET A 171 15.36 -5.01 -3.48
N LEU A 172 15.70 -4.49 -2.30
CA LEU A 172 16.73 -5.08 -1.44
C LEU A 172 16.36 -6.50 -0.99
N ALA A 173 15.09 -6.76 -0.69
CA ALA A 173 14.59 -8.08 -0.32
C ALA A 173 14.66 -9.09 -1.48
N ALA A 174 14.57 -8.62 -2.73
CA ALA A 174 14.66 -9.43 -3.93
C ALA A 174 16.09 -9.94 -4.21
N PHE A 175 17.15 -9.29 -3.69
CA PHE A 175 18.52 -9.82 -3.74
C PHE A 175 18.72 -11.11 -2.91
N GLY A 176 17.70 -11.56 -2.20
CA GLY A 176 17.67 -12.89 -1.56
C GLY A 176 18.17 -12.89 -0.12
N PRO A 177 18.40 -14.09 0.45
CA PRO A 177 18.64 -14.28 1.89
C PRO A 177 19.84 -13.50 2.43
N TYR A 178 20.89 -13.33 1.60
CA TYR A 178 22.08 -12.56 1.96
C TYR A 178 21.75 -11.09 2.29
N MET A 179 20.79 -10.48 1.59
CA MET A 179 20.39 -9.10 1.85
C MET A 179 19.28 -9.00 2.90
N GLN A 180 18.37 -9.97 2.96
CA GLN A 180 17.23 -9.97 3.89
C GLN A 180 17.64 -9.86 5.36
N LYS A 181 18.81 -10.40 5.75
CA LYS A 181 19.34 -10.28 7.12
C LYS A 181 19.62 -8.83 7.54
N TYR A 182 19.92 -7.94 6.60
CA TYR A 182 20.17 -6.52 6.87
C TYR A 182 18.88 -5.68 6.90
N LEU A 183 17.73 -6.26 6.59
CA LEU A 183 16.43 -5.57 6.49
C LEU A 183 15.68 -5.51 7.83
N TRP A 184 16.39 -5.25 8.92
CA TRP A 184 15.83 -5.14 10.28
C TRP A 184 14.86 -3.97 10.44
N TRP A 185 14.92 -2.99 9.53
CA TRP A 185 14.13 -1.77 9.56
C TRP A 185 12.72 -1.91 8.94
N LYS A 186 12.29 -3.13 8.57
CA LYS A 186 10.93 -3.42 8.08
C LYS A 186 9.83 -2.82 8.95
N LYS A 187 9.98 -2.85 10.28
CA LYS A 187 8.99 -2.29 11.22
C LYS A 187 8.84 -0.77 11.08
N TYR A 188 9.93 -0.05 10.78
CA TYR A 188 9.92 1.40 10.63
C TYR A 188 9.25 1.83 9.33
N LEU A 189 9.30 1.00 8.28
CA LEU A 189 8.50 1.21 7.08
C LEU A 189 7.01 1.20 7.39
N THR A 190 6.54 0.21 8.15
CA THR A 190 5.13 0.14 8.53
C THR A 190 4.72 1.34 9.38
N ILE A 191 5.60 1.79 10.29
CA ILE A 191 5.37 3.02 11.07
C ILE A 191 5.29 4.24 10.14
N LEU A 192 6.20 4.36 9.17
CA LEU A 192 6.20 5.45 8.19
C LEU A 192 4.89 5.48 7.39
N GLN A 193 4.37 4.31 6.96
CA GLN A 193 3.08 4.20 6.29
C GLN A 193 1.91 4.64 7.18
N ILE A 194 1.89 4.24 8.45
CA ILE A 194 0.86 4.67 9.43
C ILE A 194 0.91 6.19 9.62
N VAL A 195 2.11 6.75 9.82
CA VAL A 195 2.30 8.21 9.98
C VAL A 195 1.83 8.96 8.74
N GLN A 196 2.11 8.46 7.53
CA GLN A 196 1.56 9.01 6.29
C GLN A 196 0.03 9.14 6.35
N PHE A 197 -0.68 8.06 6.72
CA PHE A 197 -2.15 8.09 6.72
C PHE A 197 -2.72 9.02 7.79
N ILE A 198 -2.05 9.14 8.94
CA ILE A 198 -2.42 10.11 9.98
C ILE A 198 -2.26 11.55 9.48
N ILE A 199 -1.15 11.87 8.82
CA ILE A 199 -0.93 13.20 8.24
C ILE A 199 -2.01 13.52 7.19
N ILE A 200 -2.30 12.57 6.29
CA ILE A 200 -3.34 12.72 5.27
C ILE A 200 -4.72 12.91 5.92
N PHE A 201 -5.02 12.19 6.99
CA PHE A 201 -6.27 12.31 7.72
C PHE A 201 -6.46 13.72 8.26
N PHE A 202 -5.49 14.24 9.02
CA PHE A 202 -5.59 15.59 9.59
C PHE A 202 -5.58 16.68 8.51
N HIS A 203 -4.79 16.51 7.45
CA HIS A 203 -4.75 17.44 6.33
C HIS A 203 -6.10 17.55 5.59
N ASN A 204 -6.88 16.46 5.52
CA ASN A 204 -8.24 16.50 4.97
C ASN A 204 -9.30 16.90 6.02
N PHE A 205 -9.07 16.61 7.30
CA PHE A 205 -9.97 16.99 8.39
C PHE A 205 -10.09 18.51 8.52
N GLN A 206 -8.98 19.24 8.45
CA GLN A 206 -8.99 20.72 8.52
C GLN A 206 -9.87 21.35 7.43
N MET A 207 -9.92 20.75 6.23
CA MET A 207 -10.69 21.25 5.08
C MET A 207 -12.21 21.29 5.35
N GLN A 208 -12.70 20.46 6.29
CA GLN A 208 -14.11 20.46 6.66
C GLN A 208 -14.52 21.77 7.34
N PHE A 209 -13.60 22.36 8.11
CA PHE A 209 -13.84 23.56 8.91
C PHE A 209 -13.37 24.86 8.22
N THR A 210 -12.59 24.77 7.15
CA THR A 210 -12.15 25.92 6.37
C THR A 210 -13.17 26.31 5.29
N SER A 211 -13.37 27.62 5.09
CA SER A 211 -14.13 28.16 3.95
C SER A 211 -13.23 28.18 2.71
N CYS A 212 -13.18 27.06 2.00
CA CYS A 212 -12.35 26.86 0.82
C CYS A 212 -13.19 26.50 -0.41
N ASN A 213 -12.82 26.99 -1.60
CA ASN A 213 -13.45 26.64 -2.88
C ASN A 213 -12.96 25.25 -3.38
N PHE A 214 -13.05 24.24 -2.52
CA PHE A 214 -12.73 22.85 -2.83
C PHE A 214 -13.92 21.95 -2.45
N PRO A 215 -14.24 20.89 -3.23
CA PRO A 215 -15.35 19.99 -2.91
C PRO A 215 -15.13 19.27 -1.57
N LYS A 216 -15.81 19.75 -0.51
CA LYS A 216 -15.73 19.19 0.84
C LYS A 216 -16.08 17.70 0.91
N SER A 217 -17.02 17.26 0.08
CA SER A 217 -17.41 15.84 -0.05
C SER A 217 -16.25 14.95 -0.48
N LEU A 218 -15.41 15.40 -1.41
CA LEU A 218 -14.24 14.63 -1.84
C LEU A 218 -13.20 14.54 -0.72
N SER A 219 -12.93 15.66 -0.03
CA SER A 219 -12.00 15.67 1.11
C SER A 219 -12.51 14.78 2.26
N PHE A 220 -13.83 14.75 2.48
CA PHE A 220 -14.46 13.88 3.48
C PHE A 220 -14.29 12.39 3.15
N LEU A 221 -14.46 12.00 1.88
CA LEU A 221 -14.22 10.62 1.43
C LEU A 221 -12.75 10.22 1.58
N LEU A 222 -11.81 11.12 1.24
CA LEU A 222 -10.38 10.89 1.43
C LEU A 222 -10.01 10.74 2.91
N MET A 223 -10.64 11.52 3.79
CA MET A 223 -10.48 11.41 5.24
C MET A 223 -10.95 10.05 5.76
N ILE A 224 -12.15 9.60 5.36
CA ILE A 224 -12.65 8.26 5.75
C ILE A 224 -11.69 7.17 5.26
N ASN A 225 -11.25 7.25 4.00
CA ASN A 225 -10.32 6.27 3.44
C ASN A 225 -8.97 6.24 4.18
N ALA A 226 -8.41 7.40 4.52
CA ALA A 226 -7.19 7.50 5.32
C ALA A 226 -7.38 6.92 6.74
N GLY A 227 -8.55 7.15 7.36
CA GLY A 227 -8.90 6.55 8.65
C GLY A 227 -8.98 5.02 8.59
N LEU A 228 -9.62 4.48 7.55
CA LEU A 228 -9.69 3.03 7.30
C LEU A 228 -8.28 2.43 7.10
N PHE A 229 -7.43 3.04 6.28
CA PHE A 229 -6.05 2.56 6.12
C PHE A 229 -5.24 2.65 7.41
N THR A 230 -5.40 3.73 8.18
CA THR A 230 -4.75 3.85 9.50
C THR A 230 -5.15 2.69 10.41
N TYR A 231 -6.44 2.34 10.46
CA TYR A 231 -6.93 1.20 11.22
C TYR A 231 -6.36 -0.13 10.72
N MET A 232 -6.41 -0.39 9.42
CA MET A 232 -5.95 -1.68 8.87
C MET A 232 -4.44 -1.87 9.02
N PHE A 233 -3.64 -0.83 8.77
CA PHE A 233 -2.19 -0.87 8.99
C PHE A 233 -1.84 -0.93 10.47
N GLY A 234 -2.60 -0.25 11.35
CA GLY A 234 -2.47 -0.35 12.80
C GLY A 234 -2.73 -1.78 13.29
N SER A 235 -3.84 -2.38 12.85
CA SER A 235 -4.17 -3.78 13.13
C SER A 235 -3.09 -4.74 12.63
N PHE A 236 -2.61 -4.56 11.39
CA PHE A 236 -1.48 -5.31 10.85
C PHE A 236 -0.23 -5.18 11.74
N TYR A 237 0.10 -3.97 12.18
CA TYR A 237 1.27 -3.70 13.02
C TYR A 237 1.17 -4.40 14.38
N VAL A 238 0.03 -4.27 15.06
CA VAL A 238 -0.23 -4.90 16.36
C VAL A 238 -0.09 -6.43 16.25
N ASN A 239 -0.74 -7.04 15.26
CA ASN A 239 -0.73 -8.49 15.08
C ASN A 239 0.68 -9.04 14.75
N ASN A 240 1.40 -8.37 13.83
CA ASN A 240 2.68 -8.87 13.32
C ASN A 240 3.89 -8.51 14.20
N TYR A 241 3.85 -7.39 14.93
CA TYR A 241 5.02 -6.91 15.68
C TYR A 241 4.84 -6.89 17.19
N LEU A 242 3.62 -6.70 17.71
CA LEU A 242 3.37 -6.66 19.16
C LEU A 242 2.96 -8.04 19.67
N ILE A 243 1.85 -8.59 19.18
CA ILE A 243 1.31 -9.88 19.64
C ILE A 243 2.29 -11.03 19.32
N SER A 244 2.82 -11.05 18.10
CA SER A 244 3.83 -12.05 17.70
C SER A 244 5.11 -11.99 18.53
N LYS A 245 5.47 -10.81 19.07
CA LYS A 245 6.62 -10.65 19.96
C LYS A 245 6.31 -11.17 21.36
N VAL A 246 5.13 -10.86 21.90
CA VAL A 246 4.67 -11.38 23.21
C VAL A 246 4.60 -12.91 23.18
N GLY A 247 4.08 -13.52 22.12
CA GLY A 247 4.04 -14.97 21.98
C GLY A 247 5.43 -15.63 21.86
N ARG A 248 6.40 -14.96 21.24
CA ARG A 248 7.80 -15.43 21.21
C ARG A 248 8.47 -15.30 22.57
N VAL A 249 8.29 -14.17 23.26
CA VAL A 249 8.84 -13.95 24.61
C VAL A 249 8.24 -14.93 25.62
N SER A 250 6.94 -15.20 25.55
CA SER A 250 6.28 -16.21 26.40
C SER A 250 6.87 -17.61 26.15
N LYS A 251 6.97 -18.05 24.89
CA LYS A 251 7.57 -19.35 24.56
C LYS A 251 9.04 -19.46 24.96
N THR A 252 9.81 -18.37 24.85
CA THR A 252 11.20 -18.35 25.31
C THR A 252 11.27 -18.40 26.84
N ASN A 253 10.39 -17.72 27.56
CA ASN A 253 10.31 -17.79 29.02
C ASN A 253 9.83 -19.17 29.51
N ASP A 254 8.89 -19.81 28.81
CA ASP A 254 8.46 -21.18 29.09
C ASP A 254 9.56 -22.20 28.78
N ALA A 255 10.38 -21.97 27.75
CA ALA A 255 11.53 -22.80 27.42
C ALA A 255 12.71 -22.61 28.39
N ILE A 256 12.92 -21.39 28.92
CA ILE A 256 13.94 -21.08 29.93
C ILE A 256 13.50 -21.60 31.32
N ASN A 257 12.20 -21.58 31.62
CA ASN A 257 11.64 -22.15 32.86
C ASN A 257 11.33 -23.66 32.74
N GLY A 258 11.56 -24.28 31.58
CA GLY A 258 11.26 -25.68 31.27
C GLY A 258 12.34 -26.69 31.66
N SER A 259 13.45 -26.26 32.29
CA SER A 259 14.43 -27.18 32.88
C SER A 259 14.44 -27.03 34.41
N VAL A 260 13.45 -27.65 35.06
CA VAL A 260 13.49 -28.41 36.33
C VAL A 260 12.05 -28.56 36.80
N SER A 261 11.43 -29.69 36.47
CA SER A 261 10.41 -30.30 37.32
C SER A 261 10.81 -31.76 37.56
N VAL A 262 11.83 -31.92 38.39
CA VAL A 262 12.10 -33.19 39.09
C VAL A 262 11.23 -33.20 40.33
N ASN A 263 10.21 -34.06 40.32
CA ASN A 263 9.67 -34.88 41.41
C ASN A 263 8.29 -35.38 40.94
N GLY A 264 8.08 -36.65 40.62
CA GLY A 264 8.52 -37.82 41.38
C GLY A 264 7.41 -38.18 42.37
N ASN A 265 6.43 -38.96 41.92
CA ASN A 265 5.71 -39.91 42.77
C ASN A 265 5.08 -41.00 41.89
N ALA A 266 5.83 -42.10 41.76
CA ALA A 266 5.29 -43.37 41.35
C ALA A 266 4.61 -44.03 42.56
N ILE A 267 3.32 -44.34 42.44
CA ILE A 267 2.69 -45.38 43.25
C ILE A 267 1.97 -46.35 42.30
N PHE A 268 2.34 -47.62 42.48
CA PHE A 268 1.85 -48.83 41.83
C PHE A 268 0.32 -48.92 41.69
N ASN A 269 -0.17 -49.45 40.56
CA ASN A 269 -0.83 -50.77 40.60
C ASN A 269 -0.96 -51.42 39.21
N LYS A 270 -0.55 -52.68 39.17
CA LYS A 270 -0.65 -53.63 38.05
C LYS A 270 -1.80 -54.59 38.41
N LYS A 271 -2.87 -54.68 37.60
CA LYS A 271 -3.65 -55.93 37.43
C LYS A 271 -4.65 -55.82 36.28
N TYR A 272 -4.49 -56.73 35.32
CA TYR A 272 -5.51 -57.49 34.58
C TYR A 272 -6.91 -56.89 34.41
N ASP A 273 -7.37 -56.77 33.15
CA ASP A 273 -8.41 -57.69 32.70
C ASP A 273 -8.38 -57.97 31.18
N LYS A 274 -8.73 -59.22 30.85
CA LYS A 274 -8.93 -59.79 29.50
C LYS A 274 -10.45 -59.81 29.22
N SER A 275 -10.79 -60.09 27.95
CA SER A 275 -12.10 -60.54 27.40
C SER A 275 -13.25 -59.53 27.40
N ASN A 276 -14.02 -59.35 26.32
CA ASN A 276 -14.32 -60.20 25.14
C ASN A 276 -14.09 -59.48 23.81
#